data_AF-A0A1S7QCD0-F1
#
_entry.id   AF-A0A1S7QCD0-F1
#
_cell.length_a   1.000
_cell.length_b   1.000
_cell.length_c   1.000
_cell.angle_alpha   90.00
_cell.angle_beta   90.00
_cell.angle_gamma   90.00
#
_symmetry.space_group_name_H-M   'P 1'
#
loop_
_entity.id
_entity.type
_entity.pdbx_description
1 polymer ?
#
loop_
_entity_poly.entity_id
_entity_poly.type
_entity_poly.pdbx_seq_one_letter_code
_entity_poly.pdbx_strand_id
1 'polypeptide(L)'
;MSAAQKNTLTYFKWAFIVTVVGLILGGYLGWEMTGTVGGTATIFFICVVLAVLEISLSFDNAIVNANKLKDMTPVWQHRFLTWGILIAVFGMRIVFPLLIVVVAANVGPWTAIVMAATQPERYAEIMRDAHLPIAAFGGTFLMMVGLNFFFDHEKDVHWVRWIEEKAATYSSVKGIEIAFVLVVMLIFSRIIGASDNPELGPVAANTFFHSAIWGLLTFLLVEVVGGILDRSQEMLEGAAKGGFGAFLYLEVLDASFSFDGVIGAFALTQNLFIIAIGLGIGAMYVRSMTIMLVEKGTLAEYRYLEHGAFYAILILSVIMYVQTMVHIPEVITGLGGAGLIGISLWSSIRYNRRQNADAVDAARGAEI
;
A
#
# COMPACT_ATOMS: atom_id res chain seq x y z
N MET A 1 -2.05 30.51 14.12
CA MET A 1 -3.16 30.20 15.07
C MET A 1 -2.87 28.83 15.66
N SER A 2 -2.82 28.72 16.98
CA SER A 2 -2.62 27.44 17.69
C SER A 2 -3.70 26.46 17.24
N ALA A 3 -3.31 25.44 16.49
CA ALA A 3 -4.21 24.33 16.16
C ALA A 3 -4.50 23.63 17.48
N ALA A 4 -5.68 23.88 18.06
CA ALA A 4 -6.20 23.09 19.16
C ALA A 4 -6.04 21.62 18.76
N GLN A 5 -5.23 20.86 19.52
CA GLN A 5 -4.96 19.45 19.24
C GLN A 5 -6.29 18.73 19.07
N LYS A 6 -6.69 18.47 17.82
CA LYS A 6 -7.89 17.69 17.53
C LYS A 6 -7.70 16.36 18.25
N ASN A 7 -8.68 16.01 19.08
CA ASN A 7 -8.70 14.72 19.75
C ASN A 7 -8.56 13.61 18.70
N THR A 8 -7.76 12.58 18.97
CA THR A 8 -7.53 11.44 18.08
C THR A 8 -8.85 10.88 17.55
N LEU A 9 -9.89 10.83 18.39
CA LEU A 9 -11.23 10.37 18.03
C LEU A 9 -11.90 11.17 16.90
N THR A 10 -11.56 12.46 16.76
CA THR A 10 -12.13 13.33 15.71
C THR A 10 -11.70 12.87 14.31
N TYR A 11 -10.46 12.36 14.17
CA TYR A 11 -9.96 11.84 12.89
C TYR A 11 -10.70 10.57 12.45
N PHE A 12 -11.13 9.75 13.40
CA PHE A 12 -11.81 8.47 13.15
C PHE A 12 -13.33 8.56 13.13
N LYS A 13 -13.92 9.75 13.38
CA LYS A 13 -15.38 9.93 13.39
C LYS A 13 -16.06 9.36 12.15
N TRP A 14 -15.53 9.67 10.97
CA TRP A 14 -16.07 9.17 9.69
C TRP A 14 -15.82 7.68 9.50
N ALA A 15 -14.67 7.16 9.93
CA ALA A 15 -14.41 5.72 9.91
C ALA A 15 -15.45 4.96 10.74
N PHE A 16 -15.76 5.42 11.97
CA PHE A 16 -16.79 4.81 12.80
C PHE A 16 -18.19 4.85 12.17
N ILE A 17 -18.57 5.97 11.54
CA ILE A 17 -19.85 6.07 10.83
C ILE A 17 -19.91 5.04 9.69
N VAL A 18 -18.84 4.96 8.88
CA VAL A 18 -18.76 4.00 7.78
C VAL A 18 -18.77 2.56 8.28
N THR A 19 -18.12 2.26 9.41
CA THR A 19 -18.20 0.95 10.06
C THR A 19 -19.64 0.58 10.40
N VAL A 20 -20.36 1.47 11.09
CA VAL A 20 -21.76 1.20 11.50
C VAL A 20 -22.64 0.99 10.26
N VAL A 21 -22.55 1.90 9.28
CA VAL A 21 -23.35 1.81 8.04
C VAL A 21 -22.98 0.56 7.24
N GLY A 22 -21.69 0.29 7.06
CA GLY A 22 -21.18 -0.85 6.31
C GLY A 22 -21.57 -2.19 6.95
N LEU A 23 -21.48 -2.31 8.27
CA LEU A 23 -21.90 -3.52 8.97
C LEU A 23 -23.42 -3.74 8.93
N ILE A 24 -24.22 -2.66 8.98
CA ILE A 24 -25.67 -2.74 8.75
C ILE A 24 -25.97 -3.21 7.33
N LEU A 25 -25.29 -2.64 6.32
CA LEU A 25 -25.44 -3.06 4.93
C LEU A 25 -25.01 -4.52 4.71
N GLY A 26 -23.90 -4.95 5.32
CA GLY A 26 -23.44 -6.34 5.29
C GLY A 26 -24.45 -7.29 5.92
N GLY A 27 -25.04 -6.91 7.07
CA GLY A 27 -26.11 -7.67 7.69
C GLY A 27 -27.39 -7.72 6.83
N TYR A 28 -27.77 -6.60 6.22
CA TYR A 28 -28.92 -6.54 5.32
C TYR A 28 -28.74 -7.45 4.10
N LEU A 29 -27.58 -7.36 3.43
CA LEU A 29 -27.23 -8.25 2.32
C LEU A 29 -27.18 -9.71 2.77
N GLY A 30 -26.65 -9.98 3.96
CA GLY A 30 -26.62 -11.33 4.51
C GLY A 30 -28.01 -11.92 4.73
N TRP A 31 -28.96 -11.10 5.18
CA TRP A 31 -30.36 -11.50 5.31
C TRP A 31 -31.01 -11.74 3.94
N GLU A 32 -30.80 -10.84 2.98
CA GLU A 32 -31.36 -10.96 1.63
C GLU A 32 -30.84 -12.19 0.88
N MET A 33 -29.55 -12.52 1.03
CA MET A 33 -28.93 -13.66 0.35
C MET A 33 -29.25 -15.00 1.01
N THR A 34 -29.34 -15.06 2.35
CA THR A 34 -29.42 -16.33 3.08
C THR A 34 -30.78 -16.62 3.70
N GLY A 35 -31.60 -15.61 3.97
CA GLY A 35 -32.89 -15.73 4.66
C GLY A 35 -32.81 -16.29 6.08
N THR A 36 -31.61 -16.47 6.64
CA THR A 36 -31.39 -17.09 7.96
C THR A 36 -30.56 -16.19 8.86
N VAL A 37 -30.82 -16.25 10.16
CA VAL A 37 -30.02 -15.53 11.17
C VAL A 37 -28.56 -16.02 11.16
N GLY A 38 -28.35 -17.32 10.99
CA GLY A 38 -27.01 -17.92 10.93
C GLY A 38 -26.21 -17.42 9.72
N GLY A 39 -26.78 -17.44 8.52
CA GLY A 39 -26.12 -16.95 7.31
C GLY A 39 -25.84 -15.44 7.37
N THR A 40 -26.78 -14.67 7.92
CA THR A 40 -26.60 -13.23 8.17
C THR A 40 -25.44 -12.94 9.12
N ALA A 41 -25.35 -13.68 10.23
CA ALA A 41 -24.27 -13.54 11.19
C ALA A 41 -22.89 -13.89 10.59
N THR A 42 -22.83 -14.92 9.74
CA THR A 42 -21.61 -15.28 9.00
C THR A 42 -21.15 -14.15 8.08
N ILE A 43 -22.05 -13.58 7.27
CA ILE A 43 -21.70 -12.49 6.35
C ILE A 43 -21.30 -11.23 7.11
N PHE A 44 -22.02 -10.89 8.19
CA PHE A 44 -21.64 -9.81 9.08
C PHE A 44 -20.22 -10.00 9.63
N PHE A 45 -19.89 -11.22 10.08
CA PHE A 45 -18.57 -11.55 10.59
C PHE A 45 -17.49 -11.45 9.51
N ILE A 46 -17.78 -11.91 8.28
CA ILE A 46 -16.88 -11.74 7.13
C ILE A 46 -16.58 -10.25 6.89
N CYS A 47 -17.58 -9.37 6.91
CA CYS A 47 -17.34 -7.93 6.76
C CYS A 47 -16.40 -7.37 7.85
N VAL A 48 -16.55 -7.83 9.10
CA VAL A 48 -15.65 -7.43 10.20
C VAL A 48 -14.23 -7.93 9.96
N VAL A 49 -14.06 -9.20 9.60
CA VAL A 49 -12.74 -9.79 9.34
C VAL A 49 -12.07 -9.09 8.16
N LEU A 50 -12.79 -8.82 7.07
CA LEU A 50 -12.29 -8.07 5.92
C LEU A 50 -11.85 -6.65 6.29
N ALA A 51 -12.61 -5.96 7.14
CA ALA A 51 -12.23 -4.63 7.62
C ALA A 51 -10.93 -4.68 8.45
N VAL A 52 -10.78 -5.67 9.32
CA VAL A 52 -9.55 -5.86 10.13
C VAL A 52 -8.36 -6.25 9.25
N LEU A 53 -8.58 -7.15 8.29
CA LEU A 53 -7.58 -7.60 7.32
C LEU A 53 -7.07 -6.42 6.50
N GLU A 54 -7.98 -5.59 5.99
CA GLU A 54 -7.64 -4.37 5.26
C GLU A 54 -6.83 -3.38 6.12
N ILE A 55 -7.27 -3.11 7.36
CA ILE A 55 -6.52 -2.23 8.26
C ILE A 55 -5.10 -2.76 8.48
N SER A 56 -4.96 -4.07 8.62
CA SER A 56 -3.68 -4.72 8.92
C SER A 56 -2.73 -4.69 7.71
N LEU A 57 -3.24 -5.04 6.52
CA LEU A 57 -2.46 -5.05 5.27
C LEU A 57 -2.13 -3.65 4.75
N SER A 58 -2.90 -2.63 5.13
CA SER A 58 -2.73 -1.27 4.63
C SER A 58 -2.17 -0.28 5.65
N PHE A 59 -1.67 -0.76 6.78
CA PHE A 59 -1.16 0.10 7.84
C PHE A 59 0.18 0.76 7.49
N ASP A 60 1.14 -0.01 6.97
CA ASP A 60 2.40 0.48 6.42
C ASP A 60 2.18 1.41 5.22
N ASN A 61 1.18 1.14 4.40
CA ASN A 61 0.77 2.01 3.29
C ASN A 61 0.35 3.40 3.78
N ALA A 62 -0.42 3.46 4.88
CA ALA A 62 -0.80 4.74 5.51
C ALA A 62 0.43 5.57 5.93
N ILE A 63 1.48 4.90 6.41
CA ILE A 63 2.74 5.54 6.82
C ILE A 63 3.49 6.09 5.62
N VAL A 64 3.62 5.31 4.54
CA VAL A 64 4.35 5.75 3.34
C VAL A 64 3.59 6.86 2.62
N ASN A 65 2.27 6.79 2.58
CA ASN A 65 1.43 7.86 2.05
C ASN A 65 1.57 9.13 2.88
N ALA A 66 1.51 9.02 4.20
CA ALA A 66 1.70 10.15 5.09
C ALA A 66 3.09 10.76 4.95
N ASN A 67 4.11 9.92 4.72
CA ASN A 67 5.47 10.38 4.47
C ASN A 67 5.57 11.22 3.20
N LYS A 68 5.04 10.75 2.06
CA LYS A 68 5.08 11.52 0.81
C LYS A 68 4.17 12.76 0.85
N LEU A 69 3.06 12.72 1.59
CA LEU A 69 2.15 13.87 1.76
C LEU A 69 2.77 15.02 2.54
N LYS A 70 3.65 14.74 3.51
CA LYS A 70 4.23 15.78 4.38
C LYS A 70 5.00 16.84 3.60
N ASP A 71 5.57 16.46 2.46
CA ASP A 71 6.39 17.32 1.60
C ASP A 71 5.59 18.04 0.50
N MET A 72 4.28 17.73 0.37
CA MET A 72 3.39 18.35 -0.61
C MET A 72 2.84 19.69 -0.12
N THR A 73 2.49 20.56 -1.06
CA THR A 73 1.79 21.81 -0.72
C THR A 73 0.40 21.53 -0.12
N PRO A 74 -0.13 22.43 0.74
CA PRO A 74 -1.42 22.21 1.41
C PRO A 74 -2.60 21.93 0.46
N VAL A 75 -2.57 22.52 -0.74
CA VAL A 75 -3.58 22.29 -1.78
C VAL A 75 -3.57 20.84 -2.25
N TRP A 76 -2.38 20.28 -2.48
CA TRP A 76 -2.23 18.89 -2.93
C TRP A 76 -2.47 17.88 -1.81
N GLN A 77 -2.10 18.21 -0.56
CA GLN A 77 -2.53 17.44 0.61
C GLN A 77 -4.06 17.34 0.65
N HIS A 78 -4.78 18.47 0.55
CA HIS A 78 -6.24 18.44 0.56
C HIS A 78 -6.83 17.66 -0.63
N ARG A 79 -6.24 17.77 -1.83
CA ARG A 79 -6.66 17.00 -3.02
C ARG A 79 -6.48 15.50 -2.82
N PHE A 80 -5.34 15.05 -2.31
CA PHE A 80 -5.14 13.65 -1.98
C PHE A 80 -6.13 13.18 -0.91
N LEU A 81 -6.34 13.98 0.13
CA LEU A 81 -7.28 13.66 1.21
C LEU A 81 -8.75 13.59 0.78
N THR A 82 -9.10 14.20 -0.36
CA THR A 82 -10.46 14.20 -0.91
C THR A 82 -10.60 13.22 -2.07
N TRP A 83 -9.87 13.45 -3.15
CA TRP A 83 -9.93 12.64 -4.37
C TRP A 83 -9.07 11.40 -4.30
N GLY A 84 -7.85 11.53 -3.78
CA GLY A 84 -6.92 10.40 -3.76
C GLY A 84 -7.46 9.24 -2.93
N ILE A 85 -7.94 9.53 -1.72
CA ILE A 85 -8.61 8.48 -0.94
C ILE A 85 -9.93 8.00 -1.58
N LEU A 86 -10.71 8.84 -2.25
CA LEU A 86 -11.90 8.34 -2.96
C LEU A 86 -11.50 7.33 -4.05
N ILE A 87 -10.41 7.59 -4.76
CA ILE A 87 -9.83 6.69 -5.76
C ILE A 87 -9.23 5.45 -5.07
N ALA A 88 -8.46 5.59 -4.00
CA ALA A 88 -7.91 4.47 -3.24
C ALA A 88 -9.01 3.57 -2.62
N VAL A 89 -10.14 4.16 -2.20
CA VAL A 89 -11.26 3.41 -1.60
C VAL A 89 -12.13 2.76 -2.66
N PHE A 90 -12.68 3.55 -3.59
CA PHE A 90 -13.65 3.06 -4.59
C PHE A 90 -12.99 2.66 -5.90
N GLY A 91 -12.05 3.48 -6.38
CA GLY A 91 -11.29 3.20 -7.59
C GLY A 91 -10.56 1.87 -7.47
N MET A 92 -9.74 1.70 -6.44
CA MET A 92 -8.89 0.52 -6.34
C MET A 92 -9.59 -0.77 -5.89
N ARG A 93 -10.70 -0.68 -5.17
CA ARG A 93 -11.38 -1.89 -4.63
C ARG A 93 -12.63 -2.30 -5.41
N ILE A 94 -13.22 -1.38 -6.17
CA ILE A 94 -14.40 -1.69 -7.00
C ILE A 94 -14.04 -1.53 -8.48
N VAL A 95 -13.58 -0.34 -8.88
CA VAL A 95 -13.35 -0.05 -10.30
C VAL A 95 -12.21 -0.87 -10.87
N PHE A 96 -11.09 -0.99 -10.16
CA PHE A 96 -9.90 -1.68 -10.65
C PHE A 96 -10.11 -3.19 -10.85
N PRO A 97 -10.69 -3.95 -9.90
CA PRO A 97 -11.09 -5.33 -10.14
C PRO A 97 -12.04 -5.49 -11.33
N LEU A 98 -13.02 -4.59 -11.48
CA LEU A 98 -13.93 -4.60 -12.61
C LEU A 98 -13.19 -4.35 -13.94
N LEU A 99 -12.24 -3.42 -13.97
CA LEU A 99 -11.42 -3.14 -15.15
C LEU A 99 -10.55 -4.34 -15.53
N ILE A 100 -10.00 -5.06 -14.55
CA ILE A 100 -9.26 -6.30 -14.79
C ILE A 100 -10.16 -7.30 -15.50
N VAL A 101 -11.38 -7.53 -15.00
CA VAL A 101 -12.32 -8.47 -15.63
C VAL A 101 -12.74 -8.03 -17.02
N VAL A 102 -12.96 -6.72 -17.24
CA VAL A 102 -13.24 -6.16 -18.57
C VAL A 102 -12.14 -6.51 -19.56
N VAL A 103 -10.87 -6.33 -19.17
CA VAL A 103 -9.72 -6.58 -20.05
C VAL A 103 -9.46 -8.08 -20.20
N ALA A 104 -9.43 -8.83 -19.11
CA ALA A 104 -9.07 -10.25 -19.09
C ALA A 104 -10.14 -11.13 -19.76
N ALA A 105 -11.42 -10.84 -19.55
CA ALA A 105 -12.51 -11.57 -20.19
C ALA A 105 -12.98 -10.93 -21.51
N ASN A 106 -12.40 -9.79 -21.90
CA ASN A 106 -12.78 -9.02 -23.09
C ASN A 106 -14.30 -8.75 -23.16
N VAL A 107 -14.87 -8.29 -22.04
CA VAL A 107 -16.29 -7.99 -21.88
C VAL A 107 -16.52 -6.50 -21.61
N GLY A 108 -17.71 -5.99 -21.92
CA GLY A 108 -18.06 -4.60 -21.59
C GLY A 108 -18.16 -4.36 -20.08
N PRO A 109 -17.97 -3.11 -19.59
CA PRO A 109 -18.05 -2.77 -18.17
C PRO A 109 -19.37 -3.17 -17.50
N TRP A 110 -20.48 -3.02 -18.22
CA TRP A 110 -21.79 -3.43 -17.71
C TRP A 110 -21.87 -4.95 -17.50
N THR A 111 -21.33 -5.72 -18.44
CA THR A 111 -21.28 -7.18 -18.35
C THR A 111 -20.40 -7.62 -17.17
N ALA A 112 -19.30 -6.93 -16.90
CA ALA A 112 -18.44 -7.23 -15.74
C ALA A 112 -19.18 -7.00 -14.41
N ILE A 113 -19.99 -5.94 -14.29
CA ILE A 113 -20.83 -5.68 -13.10
C ILE A 113 -21.89 -6.78 -12.94
N VAL A 114 -22.57 -7.14 -14.02
CA VAL A 114 -23.56 -8.23 -14.01
C VAL A 114 -22.90 -9.57 -13.66
N MET A 115 -21.70 -9.84 -14.17
CA MET A 115 -20.93 -11.04 -13.82
C MET A 115 -20.56 -11.04 -12.33
N ALA A 116 -20.09 -9.91 -11.78
CA ALA A 116 -19.78 -9.81 -10.36
C ALA A 116 -21.00 -10.05 -9.46
N ALA A 117 -22.20 -9.68 -9.92
CA ALA A 117 -23.44 -9.86 -9.16
C ALA A 117 -24.06 -11.25 -9.32
N THR A 118 -23.99 -11.85 -10.51
CA THR A 118 -24.71 -13.09 -10.86
C THR A 118 -23.81 -14.33 -10.94
N GLN A 119 -22.51 -14.16 -11.13
CA GLN A 119 -21.52 -15.22 -11.34
C GLN A 119 -20.21 -14.93 -10.55
N PRO A 120 -20.29 -14.83 -9.21
CA PRO A 120 -19.14 -14.49 -8.37
C PRO A 120 -17.97 -15.48 -8.48
N GLU A 121 -18.25 -16.77 -8.67
CA GLU A 121 -17.22 -17.80 -8.89
C GLU A 121 -16.39 -17.51 -10.14
N ARG A 122 -17.07 -17.26 -11.27
CA ARG A 122 -16.40 -16.96 -12.55
C ARG A 122 -15.60 -15.66 -12.47
N TYR A 123 -16.16 -14.66 -11.78
CA TYR A 123 -15.46 -13.40 -11.52
C TYR A 123 -14.17 -13.63 -10.72
N ALA A 124 -14.24 -14.42 -9.64
CA ALA A 124 -13.10 -14.75 -8.79
C ALA A 124 -12.02 -15.56 -9.54
N GLU A 125 -12.42 -16.47 -10.44
CA GLU A 125 -11.49 -17.20 -11.32
C GLU A 125 -10.69 -16.24 -12.20
N ILE A 126 -11.35 -15.32 -12.89
CA ILE A 126 -10.68 -14.34 -13.77
C ILE A 126 -9.72 -13.46 -12.96
N MET A 127 -10.13 -13.05 -11.75
CA MET A 127 -9.27 -12.26 -10.86
C MET A 127 -8.03 -13.05 -10.40
N ARG A 128 -8.19 -14.35 -10.12
CA ARG A 128 -7.07 -15.23 -9.75
C ARG A 128 -6.13 -15.47 -10.92
N ASP A 129 -6.63 -15.63 -12.13
CA ASP A 129 -5.80 -15.79 -13.34
C ASP A 129 -5.00 -14.51 -13.63
N ALA A 130 -5.54 -13.35 -13.28
CA ALA A 130 -4.85 -12.07 -13.36
C ALA A 130 -3.82 -11.84 -12.24
N HIS A 131 -3.71 -12.73 -11.24
CA HIS A 131 -2.82 -12.54 -10.10
C HIS A 131 -1.34 -12.44 -10.50
N LEU A 132 -0.84 -13.37 -11.34
CA LEU A 132 0.56 -13.40 -11.75
C LEU A 132 1.04 -12.09 -12.41
N PRO A 133 0.39 -11.55 -13.46
CA PRO A 133 0.84 -10.32 -14.08
C PRO A 133 0.77 -9.13 -13.12
N ILE A 134 -0.25 -9.06 -12.27
CA ILE A 134 -0.42 -7.92 -11.35
C ILE A 134 0.59 -7.97 -10.21
N ALA A 135 0.84 -9.16 -9.64
CA ALA A 135 1.86 -9.36 -8.62
C ALA A 135 3.27 -9.04 -9.15
N ALA A 136 3.56 -9.43 -10.41
CA ALA A 136 4.80 -9.05 -11.08
C ALA A 136 4.91 -7.54 -11.27
N PHE A 137 3.88 -6.89 -11.81
CA PHE A 137 3.83 -5.44 -12.00
C PHE A 137 4.01 -4.67 -10.68
N GLY A 138 3.15 -4.96 -9.70
CA GLY A 138 3.12 -4.28 -8.41
C GLY A 138 4.38 -4.57 -7.59
N GLY A 139 4.86 -5.82 -7.61
CA GLY A 139 6.11 -6.20 -6.97
C GLY A 139 7.30 -5.42 -7.54
N THR A 140 7.41 -5.26 -8.86
CA THR A 140 8.49 -4.45 -9.44
C THR A 140 8.39 -2.98 -9.04
N PHE A 141 7.18 -2.41 -9.12
CA PHE A 141 6.93 -1.02 -8.76
C PHE A 141 7.28 -0.75 -7.29
N LEU A 142 6.80 -1.59 -6.37
CA LEU A 142 7.07 -1.45 -4.94
C LEU A 142 8.53 -1.70 -4.59
N MET A 143 9.20 -2.63 -5.29
CA MET A 143 10.64 -2.84 -5.11
C MET A 143 11.42 -1.59 -5.49
N MET A 144 11.06 -0.93 -6.60
CA MET A 144 11.65 0.36 -6.97
C MET A 144 11.38 1.44 -5.92
N VAL A 145 10.15 1.54 -5.40
CA VAL A 145 9.80 2.47 -4.31
C VAL A 145 10.68 2.25 -3.08
N GLY A 146 10.85 0.99 -2.65
CA GLY A 146 11.69 0.64 -1.50
C GLY A 146 13.18 0.94 -1.74
N LEU A 147 13.71 0.53 -2.89
CA LEU A 147 15.13 0.72 -3.22
C LEU A 147 15.47 2.20 -3.40
N ASN A 148 14.63 2.98 -4.08
CA ASN A 148 14.83 4.42 -4.26
C ASN A 148 14.94 5.15 -2.92
N PHE A 149 14.16 4.72 -1.92
CA PHE A 149 14.35 5.18 -0.55
C PHE A 149 15.72 4.76 0.00
N PHE A 150 16.11 3.48 -0.02
CA PHE A 150 17.37 3.02 0.58
C PHE A 150 18.65 3.48 -0.14
N PHE A 151 18.57 3.77 -1.43
CA PHE A 151 19.67 4.29 -2.26
C PHE A 151 19.64 5.82 -2.39
N ASP A 152 19.03 6.52 -1.43
CA ASP A 152 19.09 7.97 -1.33
C ASP A 152 20.32 8.42 -0.51
N HIS A 153 21.14 9.30 -1.10
CA HIS A 153 22.36 9.86 -0.49
C HIS A 153 22.08 10.93 0.56
N GLU A 154 20.90 11.55 0.55
CA GLU A 154 20.57 12.65 1.48
C GLU A 154 20.09 12.16 2.85
N LYS A 155 20.22 10.86 3.13
CA LYS A 155 19.76 10.27 4.39
C LYS A 155 20.76 10.43 5.52
N ASP A 156 20.36 11.21 6.52
CA ASP A 156 21.08 11.37 7.80
C ASP A 156 20.80 10.25 8.83
N VAL A 157 19.88 9.34 8.52
CA VAL A 157 19.39 8.31 9.46
C VAL A 157 19.51 6.93 8.83
N HIS A 158 20.09 6.00 9.59
CA HIS A 158 20.14 4.58 9.21
C HIS A 158 19.58 3.73 10.35
N TRP A 159 18.60 2.86 10.06
CA TRP A 159 18.03 1.93 11.05
C TRP A 159 18.86 0.65 11.15
N VAL A 160 19.19 0.02 10.02
CA VAL A 160 20.17 -1.09 9.93
C VAL A 160 21.47 -0.56 9.32
N ARG A 161 22.32 0.05 10.16
CA ARG A 161 23.58 0.72 9.74
C ARG A 161 24.39 -0.07 8.71
N TRP A 162 24.63 -1.36 8.91
CA TRP A 162 25.47 -2.16 8.00
C TRP A 162 24.91 -2.32 6.58
N ILE A 163 23.57 -2.43 6.44
CA ILE A 163 22.93 -2.57 5.12
C ILE A 163 22.79 -1.20 4.47
N GLU A 164 22.30 -0.22 5.24
CA GLU A 164 21.97 1.11 4.73
C GLU A 164 23.22 1.95 4.40
N GLU A 165 24.31 1.87 5.19
CA GLU A 165 25.57 2.57 4.88
C GLU A 165 26.21 2.01 3.59
N LYS A 166 26.09 0.71 3.35
CA LYS A 166 26.58 0.09 2.10
C LYS A 166 25.71 0.48 0.91
N ALA A 167 24.39 0.45 1.06
CA ALA A 167 23.47 0.89 0.00
C ALA A 167 23.70 2.36 -0.37
N ALA A 168 23.85 3.24 0.63
CA ALA A 168 24.15 4.65 0.45
C ALA A 168 25.57 4.94 -0.10
N THR A 169 26.51 4.00 0.00
CA THR A 169 27.83 4.16 -0.64
C THR A 169 27.72 3.92 -2.16
N TYR A 170 26.86 2.99 -2.58
CA TYR A 170 26.67 2.62 -3.98
C TYR A 170 25.65 3.46 -4.74
N SER A 171 24.87 4.29 -4.07
CA SER A 171 23.91 5.22 -4.70
C SER A 171 24.56 6.26 -5.62
N SER A 172 25.90 6.38 -5.62
CA SER A 172 26.63 7.33 -6.49
C SER A 172 26.53 6.91 -7.96
N VAL A 173 26.23 5.64 -8.20
CA VAL A 173 25.96 5.08 -9.52
C VAL A 173 24.46 5.16 -9.81
N LYS A 174 24.05 6.20 -10.54
CA LYS A 174 22.67 6.31 -11.04
C LYS A 174 22.26 5.03 -11.78
N GLY A 175 21.15 4.42 -11.36
CA GLY A 175 20.59 3.23 -11.99
C GLY A 175 21.04 1.88 -11.40
N ILE A 176 21.82 1.86 -10.30
CA ILE A 176 22.16 0.60 -9.63
C ILE A 176 20.91 -0.13 -9.10
N GLU A 177 19.93 0.61 -8.60
CA GLU A 177 18.63 0.08 -8.17
C GLU A 177 17.89 -0.60 -9.33
N ILE A 178 17.86 0.02 -10.52
CA ILE A 178 17.24 -0.54 -11.72
C ILE A 178 17.97 -1.82 -12.13
N ALA A 179 19.30 -1.82 -12.13
CA ALA A 179 20.10 -3.01 -12.43
C ALA A 179 19.82 -4.15 -11.45
N PHE A 180 19.72 -3.85 -10.15
CA PHE A 180 19.35 -4.83 -9.14
C PHE A 180 17.95 -5.41 -9.39
N VAL A 181 16.96 -4.55 -9.64
CA VAL A 181 15.59 -4.97 -9.98
C VAL A 181 15.57 -5.88 -11.20
N LEU A 182 16.28 -5.52 -12.28
CA LEU A 182 16.38 -6.34 -13.48
C LEU A 182 17.02 -7.71 -13.20
N VAL A 183 18.06 -7.77 -12.36
CA VAL A 183 18.65 -9.05 -11.94
C VAL A 183 17.65 -9.90 -11.17
N VAL A 184 16.94 -9.32 -10.21
CA VAL A 184 15.90 -10.03 -9.45
C VAL A 184 14.79 -10.54 -10.38
N MET A 185 14.32 -9.70 -11.30
CA MET A 185 13.33 -10.08 -12.32
C MET A 185 13.80 -11.26 -13.18
N LEU A 186 15.06 -11.25 -13.63
CA LEU A 186 15.64 -12.35 -14.41
C LEU A 186 15.74 -13.65 -13.59
N ILE A 187 16.10 -13.56 -12.31
CA ILE A 187 16.14 -14.71 -11.41
C ILE A 187 14.74 -15.32 -11.26
N PHE A 188 13.74 -14.52 -10.91
CA PHE A 188 12.36 -15.01 -10.75
C PHE A 188 11.77 -15.53 -12.06
N SER A 189 11.98 -14.83 -13.18
CA SER A 189 11.57 -15.29 -14.50
C SER A 189 12.19 -16.65 -14.84
N ARG A 190 13.45 -16.88 -14.48
CA ARG A 190 14.13 -18.16 -14.70
C ARG A 190 13.58 -19.27 -13.81
N ILE A 191 13.31 -18.98 -12.53
CA ILE A 191 12.73 -19.94 -11.58
C ILE A 191 11.32 -20.35 -12.04
N ILE A 192 10.47 -19.38 -12.38
CA ILE A 192 9.12 -19.64 -12.91
C ILE A 192 9.18 -20.45 -14.21
N GLY A 193 10.12 -20.10 -15.11
CA GLY A 193 10.27 -20.76 -16.40
C GLY A 193 10.78 -22.20 -16.33
N ALA A 194 11.55 -22.51 -15.27
CA ALA A 194 12.10 -23.83 -15.01
C ALA A 194 11.24 -24.69 -14.06
N SER A 195 10.07 -24.20 -13.64
CA SER A 195 9.18 -24.93 -12.75
C SER A 195 8.42 -26.03 -13.50
N ASP A 196 8.30 -27.20 -12.87
CA ASP A 196 7.51 -28.33 -13.37
C ASP A 196 6.00 -28.20 -13.06
N ASN A 197 5.60 -27.16 -12.32
CA ASN A 197 4.19 -26.94 -11.97
C ASN A 197 3.38 -26.62 -13.24
N PRO A 198 2.20 -27.23 -13.46
CA PRO A 198 1.38 -27.00 -14.67
C PRO A 198 0.91 -25.55 -14.87
N GLU A 199 0.77 -24.80 -13.78
CA GLU A 199 0.40 -23.38 -13.77
C GLU A 199 1.60 -22.44 -14.01
N LEU A 200 2.82 -22.97 -13.87
CA LEU A 200 4.07 -22.25 -14.11
C LEU A 200 4.75 -22.82 -15.37
N GLY A 201 5.84 -22.18 -15.81
CA GLY A 201 6.56 -22.58 -17.00
C GLY A 201 6.89 -21.41 -17.93
N PRO A 202 7.29 -21.69 -19.19
CA PRO A 202 7.83 -20.66 -20.09
C PRO A 202 6.84 -19.53 -20.40
N VAL A 203 5.54 -19.83 -20.50
CA VAL A 203 4.48 -18.84 -20.77
C VAL A 203 4.23 -17.95 -19.56
N ALA A 204 4.16 -18.54 -18.37
CA ALA A 204 4.02 -17.82 -17.10
C ALA A 204 5.24 -16.92 -16.85
N ALA A 205 6.46 -17.41 -17.12
CA ALA A 205 7.69 -16.64 -17.01
C ALA A 205 7.71 -15.43 -17.96
N ASN A 206 7.26 -15.63 -19.21
CA ASN A 206 7.14 -14.54 -20.18
C ASN A 206 6.12 -13.48 -19.71
N THR A 207 4.97 -13.92 -19.21
CA THR A 207 3.92 -13.03 -18.67
C THR A 207 4.42 -12.25 -17.46
N PHE A 208 5.10 -12.92 -16.53
CA PHE A 208 5.74 -12.31 -15.37
C PHE A 208 6.74 -11.24 -15.79
N PHE A 209 7.67 -11.58 -16.70
CA PHE A 209 8.74 -10.68 -17.12
C PHE A 209 8.20 -9.42 -17.82
N HIS A 210 7.24 -9.57 -18.74
CA HIS A 210 6.62 -8.41 -19.41
C HIS A 210 5.85 -7.53 -18.44
N SER A 211 5.10 -8.11 -17.51
CA SER A 211 4.33 -7.35 -16.53
C SER A 211 5.24 -6.63 -15.54
N ALA A 212 6.33 -7.27 -15.12
CA ALA A 212 7.37 -6.66 -14.31
C ALA A 212 8.06 -5.48 -15.03
N ILE A 213 8.35 -5.61 -16.33
CA ILE A 213 8.85 -4.49 -17.15
C ILE A 213 7.85 -3.32 -17.15
N TRP A 214 6.56 -3.58 -17.31
CA TRP A 214 5.54 -2.53 -17.24
C TRP A 214 5.49 -1.87 -15.86
N GLY A 215 5.71 -2.63 -14.78
CA GLY A 215 5.84 -2.08 -13.42
C GLY A 215 7.04 -1.14 -13.29
N LEU A 216 8.22 -1.58 -13.75
CA LEU A 216 9.43 -0.77 -13.79
C LEU A 216 9.25 0.48 -14.66
N LEU A 217 8.68 0.35 -15.85
CA LEU A 217 8.44 1.45 -16.76
C LEU A 217 7.47 2.47 -16.17
N THR A 218 6.40 2.01 -15.51
CA THR A 218 5.43 2.89 -14.84
C THR A 218 6.10 3.71 -13.75
N PHE A 219 6.95 3.07 -12.92
CA PHE A 219 7.73 3.78 -11.90
C PHE A 219 8.59 4.89 -12.52
N LEU A 220 9.38 4.57 -13.54
CA LEU A 220 10.25 5.53 -14.21
C LEU A 220 9.46 6.66 -14.88
N LEU A 221 8.33 6.36 -15.51
CA LEU A 221 7.46 7.37 -16.12
C LEU A 221 6.88 8.33 -15.07
N VAL A 222 6.44 7.81 -13.92
CA VAL A 222 5.93 8.64 -12.82
C VAL A 222 7.02 9.57 -12.29
N GLU A 223 8.25 9.08 -12.11
CA GLU A 223 9.38 9.93 -11.71
C GLU A 223 9.72 11.00 -12.74
N VAL A 224 9.74 10.65 -14.03
CA VAL A 224 10.01 11.59 -15.11
C VAL A 224 8.94 12.68 -15.17
N VAL A 225 7.66 12.29 -15.09
CA VAL A 225 6.53 13.23 -15.05
C VAL A 225 6.65 14.14 -13.82
N GLY A 226 6.95 13.59 -12.65
CA GLY A 226 7.19 14.36 -11.43
C GLY A 226 8.30 15.39 -11.60
N GLY A 227 9.48 14.97 -12.08
CA GLY A 227 10.62 15.87 -12.28
C GLY A 227 10.39 16.95 -13.33
N ILE A 228 9.63 16.67 -14.39
CA ILE A 228 9.26 17.68 -15.40
C ILE A 228 8.33 18.73 -14.79
N LEU A 229 7.34 18.29 -14.00
CA LEU A 229 6.37 19.18 -13.37
C LEU A 229 7.01 20.05 -12.30
N ASP A 230 7.91 19.50 -11.49
CA ASP A 230 8.67 20.24 -10.49
C ASP A 230 9.49 21.36 -11.13
N ARG A 231 10.24 21.07 -12.20
CA ARG A 231 11.00 22.08 -12.96
C ARG A 231 10.12 23.17 -13.58
N SER A 232 8.95 22.78 -14.10
CA SER A 232 8.01 23.75 -14.70
C SER A 232 7.47 24.72 -13.65
N GLN A 233 7.28 24.28 -12.40
CA GLN A 233 6.75 25.10 -11.33
C GLN A 233 7.82 25.97 -10.66
N GLU A 234 9.06 25.49 -10.55
CA GLU A 234 10.21 26.31 -10.14
C GLU A 234 10.37 27.55 -11.02
N MET A 235 10.10 27.43 -12.34
CA MET A 235 10.14 28.56 -13.27
C MET A 235 8.94 29.51 -13.18
N LEU A 236 7.77 29.05 -12.73
CA LEU A 236 6.52 29.81 -12.77
C LEU A 236 6.16 30.50 -11.45
N GLU A 237 6.48 29.92 -10.29
CA GLU A 237 5.95 30.43 -8.99
C GLU A 237 6.96 30.46 -7.83
N GLY A 238 8.26 30.25 -8.06
CA GLY A 238 9.31 30.63 -7.10
C GLY A 238 9.33 29.93 -5.73
N ALA A 239 8.48 28.92 -5.43
CA ALA A 239 8.62 28.02 -4.27
C ALA A 239 7.55 26.90 -4.16
N ALA A 240 6.64 26.72 -5.14
CA ALA A 240 5.64 25.66 -5.06
C ALA A 240 6.23 24.34 -5.59
N LYS A 241 6.64 23.42 -4.70
CA LYS A 241 6.97 22.04 -5.05
C LYS A 241 5.75 21.35 -5.71
N GLY A 242 6.00 20.59 -6.78
CA GLY A 242 4.97 19.93 -7.57
C GLY A 242 4.27 18.80 -6.84
N GLY A 243 2.97 18.96 -6.66
CA GLY A 243 2.14 17.93 -6.02
C GLY A 243 1.43 17.01 -7.00
N PHE A 244 1.42 17.27 -8.31
CA PHE A 244 0.72 16.38 -9.26
C PHE A 244 1.50 15.08 -9.52
N GLY A 245 2.82 15.15 -9.72
CA GLY A 245 3.64 13.94 -9.87
C GLY A 245 3.61 13.08 -8.60
N ALA A 246 3.73 13.72 -7.44
CA ALA A 246 3.65 13.04 -6.16
C ALA A 246 2.23 12.49 -5.88
N PHE A 247 1.17 13.15 -6.35
CA PHE A 247 -0.19 12.61 -6.32
C PHE A 247 -0.32 11.36 -7.18
N LEU A 248 0.13 11.38 -8.45
CA LEU A 248 0.12 10.19 -9.31
C LEU A 248 0.93 9.04 -8.71
N TYR A 249 2.09 9.35 -8.13
CA TYR A 249 2.90 8.39 -7.41
C TYR A 249 2.12 7.71 -6.28
N LEU A 250 1.42 8.49 -5.45
CA LEU A 250 0.60 7.95 -4.37
C LEU A 250 -0.54 7.06 -4.89
N GLU A 251 -1.22 7.46 -5.97
CA GLU A 251 -2.31 6.64 -6.52
C GLU A 251 -1.81 5.31 -7.09
N VAL A 252 -0.66 5.28 -7.77
CA VAL A 252 -0.08 4.04 -8.31
C VAL A 252 0.46 3.14 -7.18
N LEU A 253 1.01 3.76 -6.14
CA LEU A 253 1.44 3.07 -4.94
C LEU A 253 0.24 2.43 -4.21
N ASP A 254 -0.85 3.18 -4.00
CA ASP A 254 -2.10 2.66 -3.44
C ASP A 254 -2.66 1.55 -4.32
N ALA A 255 -2.57 1.70 -5.64
CA ALA A 255 -3.01 0.68 -6.57
C ALA A 255 -2.27 -0.64 -6.40
N SER A 256 -0.95 -0.57 -6.30
CA SER A 256 -0.08 -1.74 -6.13
C SER A 256 -0.37 -2.48 -4.83
N PHE A 257 -0.58 -1.76 -3.73
CA PHE A 257 -0.88 -2.39 -2.44
C PHE A 257 -2.30 -2.92 -2.33
N SER A 258 -3.28 -2.23 -2.92
CA SER A 258 -4.68 -2.61 -2.81
C SER A 258 -4.99 -3.97 -3.42
N PHE A 259 -4.18 -4.44 -4.37
CA PHE A 259 -4.43 -5.69 -5.06
C PHE A 259 -4.31 -6.91 -4.14
N ASP A 260 -3.31 -6.95 -3.25
CA ASP A 260 -3.13 -8.06 -2.30
C ASP A 260 -4.32 -8.14 -1.33
N GLY A 261 -4.82 -6.99 -0.86
CA GLY A 261 -6.02 -6.92 -0.01
C GLY A 261 -7.29 -7.43 -0.71
N VAL A 262 -7.46 -7.15 -2.00
CA VAL A 262 -8.58 -7.65 -2.80
C VAL A 262 -8.47 -9.17 -3.05
N ILE A 263 -7.28 -9.68 -3.37
CA ILE A 263 -7.06 -11.11 -3.55
C ILE A 263 -7.26 -11.87 -2.24
N GLY A 264 -6.74 -11.35 -1.13
CA GLY A 264 -6.97 -11.90 0.20
C GLY A 264 -8.45 -11.95 0.58
N ALA A 265 -9.24 -10.98 0.14
CA ALA A 265 -10.68 -10.98 0.36
C ALA A 265 -11.40 -12.14 -0.35
N PHE A 266 -10.92 -12.57 -1.53
CA PHE A 266 -11.47 -13.71 -2.26
C PHE A 266 -11.30 -15.04 -1.53
N ALA A 267 -10.34 -15.15 -0.61
CA ALA A 267 -10.20 -16.32 0.26
C ALA A 267 -11.34 -16.43 1.30
N LEU A 268 -11.96 -15.31 1.67
CA LEU A 268 -13.06 -15.26 2.63
C LEU A 268 -14.45 -15.25 1.96
N THR A 269 -14.58 -14.55 0.83
CA THR A 269 -15.85 -14.47 0.09
C THR A 269 -15.61 -14.10 -1.37
N GLN A 270 -16.41 -14.65 -2.27
CA GLN A 270 -16.35 -14.32 -3.69
C GLN A 270 -17.33 -13.22 -4.10
N ASN A 271 -18.16 -12.77 -3.15
CA ASN A 271 -19.14 -11.73 -3.43
C ASN A 271 -18.48 -10.35 -3.41
N LEU A 272 -18.37 -9.71 -4.58
CA LEU A 272 -17.77 -8.39 -4.74
C LEU A 272 -18.37 -7.33 -3.81
N PHE A 273 -19.68 -7.37 -3.53
CA PHE A 273 -20.32 -6.39 -2.66
C PHE A 273 -19.91 -6.57 -1.20
N ILE A 274 -19.77 -7.81 -0.72
CA ILE A 274 -19.28 -8.10 0.63
C ILE A 274 -17.81 -7.66 0.76
N ILE A 275 -16.98 -7.95 -0.27
CA ILE A 275 -15.59 -7.47 -0.35
C ILE A 275 -15.55 -5.94 -0.29
N ALA A 276 -16.32 -5.27 -1.14
CA ALA A 276 -16.36 -3.81 -1.22
C ALA A 276 -16.78 -3.15 0.10
N ILE A 277 -17.74 -3.74 0.83
CA ILE A 277 -18.15 -3.26 2.15
C ILE A 277 -17.02 -3.46 3.16
N GLY A 278 -16.52 -4.69 3.30
CA GLY A 278 -15.52 -5.03 4.32
C GLY A 278 -14.22 -4.24 4.14
N LEU A 279 -13.64 -4.30 2.94
CA LEU A 279 -12.44 -3.54 2.63
C LEU A 279 -12.70 -2.02 2.61
N GLY A 280 -13.89 -1.57 2.20
CA GLY A 280 -14.27 -0.15 2.24
C GLY A 280 -14.28 0.43 3.66
N ILE A 281 -14.69 -0.36 4.66
CA ILE A 281 -14.59 0.03 6.07
C ILE A 281 -13.12 0.21 6.46
N GLY A 282 -12.27 -0.78 6.18
CA GLY A 282 -10.85 -0.72 6.54
C GLY A 282 -10.13 0.45 5.87
N ALA A 283 -10.43 0.71 4.60
CA ALA A 283 -9.90 1.83 3.84
C ALA A 283 -10.16 3.19 4.49
N MET A 284 -11.34 3.36 5.10
CA MET A 284 -11.67 4.59 5.83
C MET A 284 -10.85 4.75 7.11
N TYR A 285 -10.45 3.66 7.77
CA TYR A 285 -9.50 3.73 8.88
C TYR A 285 -8.09 4.05 8.40
N VAL A 286 -7.63 3.40 7.33
CA VAL A 286 -6.33 3.67 6.68
C VAL A 286 -6.22 5.15 6.35
N ARG A 287 -7.24 5.71 5.69
CA ARG A 287 -7.39 7.14 5.45
C ARG A 287 -7.24 7.98 6.70
N SER A 288 -8.05 7.69 7.73
CA SER A 288 -8.04 8.46 8.97
C SER A 288 -6.67 8.41 9.66
N MET A 289 -5.96 7.28 9.56
CA MET A 289 -4.58 7.14 10.02
C MET A 289 -3.62 8.03 9.21
N THR A 290 -3.68 8.00 7.88
CA THR A 290 -2.85 8.85 7.02
C THR A 290 -3.03 10.33 7.36
N ILE A 291 -4.28 10.81 7.45
CA ILE A 291 -4.58 12.21 7.82
C ILE A 291 -3.98 12.55 9.18
N MET A 292 -4.19 11.67 10.17
CA MET A 292 -3.71 11.89 11.53
C MET A 292 -2.17 11.95 11.57
N LEU A 293 -1.48 11.06 10.85
CA LEU A 293 -0.02 11.02 10.80
C LEU A 293 0.56 12.28 10.15
N VAL A 294 -0.09 12.81 9.12
CA VAL A 294 0.30 14.08 8.48
C VAL A 294 0.00 15.28 9.37
N GLU A 295 -1.24 15.44 9.86
CA GLU A 295 -1.65 16.63 10.65
C GLU A 295 -0.94 16.71 12.02
N LYS A 296 -0.64 15.57 12.66
CA LYS A 296 0.09 15.56 13.94
C LYS A 296 1.60 15.63 13.79
N GLY A 297 2.14 15.41 12.58
CA GLY A 297 3.58 15.31 12.39
C GLY A 297 4.21 14.11 13.11
N THR A 298 3.43 13.06 13.42
CA THR A 298 3.87 11.89 14.20
C THR A 298 5.07 11.18 13.55
N LEU A 299 5.21 11.28 12.22
CA LEU A 299 6.36 10.76 11.48
C LEU A 299 7.67 11.45 11.85
N ALA A 300 7.63 12.75 12.12
CA ALA A 300 8.81 13.52 12.55
C ALA A 300 9.18 13.20 14.00
N GLU A 301 8.20 12.84 14.85
CA GLU A 301 8.44 12.47 16.25
C GLU A 301 9.10 11.09 16.40
N TYR A 302 8.87 10.16 15.47
CA TYR A 302 9.37 8.78 15.52
C TYR A 302 10.38 8.47 14.42
N ARG A 303 11.66 8.71 14.73
CA ARG A 303 12.82 8.59 13.83
C ARG A 303 12.88 7.34 12.95
N TYR A 304 12.52 6.16 13.45
CA TYR A 304 12.65 4.90 12.70
C TYR A 304 11.35 4.44 12.03
N LEU A 305 10.23 5.13 12.25
CA LEU A 305 8.93 4.71 11.75
C LEU A 305 8.89 4.68 10.22
N GLU A 306 9.53 5.66 9.58
CA GLU A 306 9.69 5.75 8.13
C GLU A 306 10.51 4.56 7.58
N HIS A 307 11.65 4.24 8.23
CA HIS A 307 12.48 3.11 7.84
C HIS A 307 11.71 1.79 7.92
N GLY A 308 10.99 1.57 9.03
CA GLY A 308 10.17 0.37 9.22
C GLY A 308 9.18 0.18 8.06
N ALA A 309 8.54 1.26 7.61
CA ALA A 309 7.58 1.20 6.51
C ALA A 309 8.22 0.88 5.17
N PHE A 310 9.35 1.50 4.82
CA PHE A 310 10.04 1.16 3.57
C PHE A 310 10.66 -0.25 3.57
N TYR A 311 11.08 -0.76 4.74
CA TYR A 311 11.44 -2.19 4.87
C TYR A 311 10.22 -3.09 4.64
N ALA A 312 9.06 -2.74 5.18
CA ALA A 312 7.82 -3.48 4.94
C ALA A 312 7.45 -3.50 3.45
N ILE A 313 7.55 -2.36 2.75
CA ILE A 313 7.34 -2.28 1.29
C ILE A 313 8.32 -3.18 0.54
N LEU A 314 9.61 -3.13 0.86
CA LEU A 314 10.61 -3.92 0.15
C LEU A 314 10.36 -5.43 0.37
N ILE A 315 10.02 -5.82 1.60
CA ILE A 315 9.65 -7.21 1.92
C ILE A 315 8.36 -7.60 1.18
N LEU A 316 7.35 -6.72 1.16
CA LEU A 316 6.11 -6.97 0.45
C LEU A 316 6.33 -7.14 -1.05
N SER A 317 7.21 -6.34 -1.66
CA SER A 317 7.54 -6.48 -3.08
C SER A 317 8.14 -7.86 -3.43
N VAL A 318 8.99 -8.39 -2.55
CA VAL A 318 9.54 -9.74 -2.68
C VAL A 318 8.47 -10.80 -2.40
N ILE A 319 7.62 -10.60 -1.39
CA ILE A 319 6.47 -11.46 -1.12
C ILE A 319 5.56 -11.55 -2.35
N MET A 320 5.27 -10.43 -3.03
CA MET A 320 4.45 -10.42 -4.24
C MET A 320 5.06 -11.27 -5.36
N TYR A 321 6.38 -11.22 -5.54
CA TYR A 321 7.06 -12.11 -6.49
C TYR A 321 7.02 -13.58 -6.06
N VAL A 322 7.14 -13.86 -4.76
CA VAL A 322 7.07 -15.23 -4.24
C VAL A 322 5.64 -15.78 -4.32
N GLN A 323 4.63 -14.93 -4.11
CA GLN A 323 3.20 -15.26 -4.19
C GLN A 323 2.80 -15.78 -5.57
N THR A 324 3.50 -15.39 -6.65
CA THR A 324 3.24 -15.93 -7.98
C THR A 324 3.60 -17.41 -8.12
N MET A 325 4.39 -17.96 -7.19
CA MET A 325 4.84 -19.36 -7.21
C MET A 325 4.23 -20.18 -6.09
N VAL A 326 4.03 -19.57 -4.91
CA VAL A 326 3.49 -20.24 -3.72
C VAL A 326 2.50 -19.33 -3.03
N HIS A 327 1.34 -19.87 -2.64
CA HIS A 327 0.38 -19.09 -1.88
C HIS A 327 0.94 -18.75 -0.49
N ILE A 328 1.04 -17.45 -0.19
CA ILE A 328 1.45 -16.94 1.13
C ILE A 328 0.18 -16.49 1.86
N PRO A 329 -0.12 -17.04 3.05
CA PRO A 329 -1.25 -16.59 3.85
C PRO A 329 -1.17 -15.09 4.16
N GLU A 330 -2.29 -14.41 3.98
CA GLU A 330 -2.44 -12.96 4.16
C GLU A 330 -2.17 -12.52 5.60
N VAL A 331 -2.39 -13.43 6.54
CA VAL A 331 -2.05 -13.22 7.95
C VAL A 331 -0.53 -13.05 8.11
N ILE A 332 0.29 -13.75 7.34
CA ILE A 332 1.76 -13.62 7.40
C ILE A 332 2.19 -12.29 6.78
N THR A 333 1.60 -11.91 5.65
CA THR A 333 1.93 -10.65 4.98
C THR A 333 1.53 -9.44 5.84
N GLY A 334 0.29 -9.43 6.35
CA GLY A 334 -0.23 -8.36 7.20
C GLY A 334 0.43 -8.28 8.57
N LEU A 335 0.61 -9.40 9.28
CA LEU A 335 1.29 -9.38 10.58
C LEU A 335 2.80 -9.11 10.44
N GLY A 336 3.42 -9.53 9.33
CA GLY A 336 4.81 -9.23 9.02
C GLY A 336 5.04 -7.72 8.90
N GLY A 337 4.23 -7.05 8.07
CA GLY A 337 4.24 -5.59 7.93
C GLY A 337 3.95 -4.89 9.26
N ALA A 338 2.84 -5.21 9.91
CA ALA A 338 2.47 -4.61 11.20
C ALA A 338 3.53 -4.84 12.29
N GLY A 339 4.16 -6.02 12.32
CA GLY A 339 5.24 -6.37 13.23
C GLY A 339 6.49 -5.53 13.01
N LEU A 340 6.92 -5.34 11.76
CA LEU A 340 8.06 -4.47 11.41
C LEU A 340 7.78 -3.02 11.82
N ILE A 341 6.58 -2.51 11.54
CA ILE A 341 6.20 -1.17 12.01
C ILE A 341 6.22 -1.11 13.54
N GLY A 342 5.65 -2.09 14.22
CA GLY A 342 5.63 -2.15 15.69
C GLY A 342 7.05 -2.13 16.30
N ILE A 343 7.98 -2.88 15.71
CA ILE A 343 9.40 -2.90 16.13
C ILE A 343 10.06 -1.54 15.85
N SER A 344 9.78 -0.91 14.71
CA SER A 344 10.32 0.42 14.36
C SER A 344 9.80 1.52 15.31
N LEU A 345 8.52 1.45 15.70
CA LEU A 345 7.90 2.35 16.66
C LEU A 345 8.49 2.14 18.06
N TRP A 346 8.64 0.89 18.49
CA TRP A 346 9.26 0.56 19.77
C TRP A 346 10.71 1.06 19.85
N SER A 347 11.50 0.86 18.79
CA SER A 347 12.87 1.36 18.67
C SER A 347 12.90 2.89 18.78
N SER A 348 11.96 3.58 18.13
CA SER A 348 11.85 5.04 18.18
C SER A 348 11.48 5.56 19.57
N ILE A 349 10.52 4.91 20.25
CA ILE A 349 10.15 5.25 21.63
C ILE A 349 11.34 5.05 22.57
N ARG A 350 12.08 3.94 22.42
CA ARG A 350 13.28 3.66 23.22
C ARG A 350 14.36 4.71 23.00
N TYR A 351 14.55 5.16 21.76
CA TYR A 351 15.51 6.21 21.42
C TYR A 351 15.12 7.56 22.05
N ASN A 352 13.87 7.99 21.91
CA ASN A 352 13.39 9.25 22.49
C ASN A 352 13.47 9.23 24.03
N ARG A 353 13.19 8.09 24.67
CA ARG A 353 13.36 7.93 26.12
C ARG A 353 14.83 8.06 26.56
N ARG A 354 15.77 7.51 25.78
CA ARG A 354 17.21 7.63 26.06
C ARG A 354 17.68 9.07 25.89
N GLN A 355 17.33 9.73 24.79
CA GLN A 355 17.68 11.13 24.59
C GLN A 355 17.11 12.05 25.67
N ASN A 356 15.84 11.85 26.07
CA ASN A 356 15.25 12.64 27.14
C ASN A 356 15.94 12.39 28.49
N ALA A 357 16.37 11.16 28.77
CA ALA A 357 17.17 10.86 29.95
C ALA A 357 18.56 11.53 29.89
N ASP A 358 19.26 11.41 28.76
CA ASP A 358 20.57 12.03 28.54
C ASP A 358 20.50 13.57 28.61
N ALA A 359 19.41 14.17 28.11
CA ALA A 359 19.18 15.62 28.19
C ALA A 359 18.88 16.09 29.62
N VAL A 360 18.13 15.30 30.41
CA VAL A 360 17.89 15.59 31.83
C VAL A 360 19.17 15.44 32.65
N ASP A 361 20.00 14.44 32.37
CA ASP A 361 21.29 14.24 33.03
C ASP A 361 22.31 15.32 32.64
N ALA A 362 22.33 15.76 31.38
CA ALA A 362 23.15 16.88 30.93
C ALA A 362 22.70 18.21 31.57
N ALA A 363 21.39 18.46 31.71
CA ALA A 363 20.86 19.63 32.40
C ALA A 363 21.23 19.63 33.90
N ARG A 364 21.15 18.47 34.57
CA ARG A 364 21.61 18.31 35.96
C ARG A 364 23.11 18.50 36.13
N GLY A 365 23.91 18.05 35.16
CA GLY A 365 25.36 18.22 35.18
C GLY A 365 25.83 19.65 34.90
N ALA A 366 24.99 20.48 34.26
CA ALA A 366 25.28 21.90 34.00
C ALA A 366 24.89 22.84 35.16
N GLU A 367 24.10 22.35 36.13
CA GLU A 367 23.71 23.09 37.34
C GLU A 367 24.68 22.87 38.53
N ILE A 368 25.67 21.97 38.39
CA ILE A 368 26.75 21.71 39.34
C ILE A 368 28.03 22.38 38.82
#